data_AF-A0A2T6NPY2-F1
#
_entry.id   AF-A0A2T6NPY2-F1
#
_cell.length_a   1.000
_cell.length_b   1.000
_cell.length_c   1.000
_cell.angle_alpha   90.00
_cell.angle_beta   90.00
_cell.angle_gamma   90.00
#
_symmetry.space_group_name_H-M   'P 1'
#
loop_
_entity.id
_entity.type
_entity.pdbx_description
1 polymer ?
#
loop_
_entity_poly.entity_id
_entity_poly.type
_entity_poly.pdbx_seq_one_letter_code
_entity_poly.pdbx_strand_id
1 'polypeptide(L)'
;MHINQQIKQLLIVPSLLLSACANNPTSTSGLPVTTDEAIKRTPQTYATDGLSRDLIYNTLTGEIAAQRGHGKLAFEHAFQAAKESRDEGAAERATGLGLQSNMPDAALEAATLWVEISPNSLKARQIASVLYIRKGELNKAIQNLQKVVEIANSHGHSGYLQAAAIAEKSAAPDQALLIMQQLVNEESQDPKAFYALALTANRAKQNNLALNYIDRSLALDPASTQSLVLKTQTIISMEQKEQGLAFIEQAYLNAPENTQLGKAYARLLLEMNKTEAALGIYQSLYEQAPDDSDIAFSLGIINLQQERYQEAKTYLKSLVDKRKKRNQASFYLGMIAEEEEEPGQALDWYSRVEGKNVIDAQIRIAKILADQGNLNQARETLQRLRITQSAHEVRFYIIEAELMREARDYETAHQIYTKALDLFEDNTDLLYARGLNAADLKRIDLLENDLRKILASQPKHADALNALGYTLADQTDRLEEAKDYIAQALALKPESPAILDSMGWVEFRMGNLESALEFLNKAATISPDAEIASHLGEVLWHLGQQQRAIEVWNAANERDPGNRFINPVMRRLGVNN
;
A
#
# COMPACT_ATOMS: atom_id res chain seq x y z
N MET A 1 -13.99 -21.25 -5.96
CA MET A 1 -12.89 -21.75 -5.09
C MET A 1 -11.55 -21.01 -5.19
N HIS A 2 -11.33 -20.05 -6.11
CA HIS A 2 -10.04 -19.34 -6.26
C HIS A 2 -9.91 -17.96 -5.56
N ILE A 3 -10.94 -17.48 -4.86
CA ILE A 3 -10.92 -16.18 -4.17
C ILE A 3 -10.12 -16.24 -2.84
N ASN A 4 -9.93 -17.44 -2.28
CA ASN A 4 -9.36 -17.66 -0.96
C ASN A 4 -7.86 -17.33 -0.81
N GLN A 5 -7.13 -17.07 -1.91
CA GLN A 5 -5.70 -16.69 -1.85
C GLN A 5 -5.44 -15.18 -1.87
N GLN A 6 -6.33 -14.35 -2.43
CA GLN A 6 -6.08 -12.91 -2.56
C GLN A 6 -6.34 -12.11 -1.26
N ILE A 7 -7.10 -12.66 -0.32
CA ILE A 7 -7.43 -12.00 0.96
C ILE A 7 -6.20 -11.92 1.89
N LYS A 8 -5.17 -12.75 1.69
CA LYS A 8 -3.99 -12.82 2.56
C LYS A 8 -2.87 -11.81 2.26
N GLN A 9 -2.92 -11.04 1.15
CA GLN A 9 -1.75 -10.25 0.71
C GLN A 9 -1.93 -8.72 0.64
N LEU A 10 -3.10 -8.15 0.89
CA LEU A 10 -3.25 -6.71 0.99
C LEU A 10 -3.55 -6.31 2.43
N LEU A 11 -2.63 -5.59 3.09
CA LEU A 11 -2.89 -4.41 3.95
C LEU A 11 -1.69 -4.09 4.88
N ILE A 12 -0.58 -3.59 4.34
CA ILE A 12 0.37 -2.77 5.13
C ILE A 12 0.93 -1.65 4.25
N VAL A 13 0.30 -0.46 4.24
CA VAL A 13 0.98 0.84 4.04
C VAL A 13 0.11 1.96 4.65
N PRO A 14 0.65 2.84 5.52
CA PRO A 14 -0.02 4.07 5.93
C PRO A 14 0.37 5.24 5.02
N SER A 15 -0.60 6.03 4.56
CA SER A 15 -0.36 7.24 3.77
C SER A 15 -0.92 8.47 4.50
N LEU A 16 0.00 9.34 4.90
CA LEU A 16 -0.22 10.69 5.40
C LEU A 16 -0.13 11.65 4.21
N LEU A 17 -1.16 12.46 3.94
CA LEU A 17 -0.99 13.71 3.21
C LEU A 17 -1.92 14.81 3.76
N LEU A 18 -1.29 15.96 4.03
CA LEU A 18 -1.87 17.24 4.41
C LEU A 18 -2.40 17.95 3.16
N SER A 19 -3.61 18.50 3.25
CA SER A 19 -4.17 19.42 2.26
C SER A 19 -4.13 20.85 2.79
N ALA A 20 -3.42 21.73 2.09
CA ALA A 20 -3.46 23.18 2.27
C ALA A 20 -4.33 23.79 1.17
N CYS A 21 -5.34 24.57 1.54
CA CYS A 21 -6.12 25.38 0.61
C CYS A 21 -5.68 26.84 0.73
N ALA A 22 -5.19 27.39 -0.39
CA ALA A 22 -5.04 28.83 -0.59
C ALA A 22 -6.35 29.39 -1.18
N ASN A 23 -6.74 30.59 -0.76
CA ASN A 23 -7.67 31.41 -1.53
C ASN A 23 -7.44 32.90 -1.22
N ASN A 24 -7.05 33.66 -2.25
CA ASN A 24 -7.14 35.12 -2.31
C ASN A 24 -8.36 35.49 -3.15
N PRO A 25 -9.00 36.63 -2.85
CA PRO A 25 -9.54 37.45 -3.92
C PRO A 25 -9.01 38.89 -3.84
N THR A 26 -8.45 39.30 -4.97
CA THR A 26 -8.26 40.67 -5.43
C THR A 26 -9.57 41.45 -5.44
N SER A 27 -9.58 42.69 -4.98
CA SER A 27 -10.43 43.73 -5.55
C SER A 27 -9.72 45.08 -5.57
N THR A 28 -9.60 45.59 -6.79
CA THR A 28 -9.18 46.91 -7.19
C THR A 28 -10.34 47.90 -7.06
N SER A 29 -10.13 49.07 -6.46
CA SER A 29 -10.96 50.23 -6.73
C SER A 29 -10.16 51.53 -6.57
N GLY A 30 -10.36 52.41 -7.57
CA GLY A 30 -9.52 53.54 -7.91
C GLY A 30 -9.50 54.69 -6.90
N LEU A 31 -8.38 55.39 -6.92
CA LEU A 31 -8.18 56.73 -6.36
C LEU A 31 -8.91 57.78 -7.21
N PRO A 32 -9.39 58.88 -6.61
CA PRO A 32 -9.37 60.18 -7.24
C PRO A 32 -8.12 60.95 -6.82
N VAL A 33 -7.38 61.41 -7.82
CA VAL A 33 -6.28 62.36 -7.69
C VAL A 33 -6.87 63.75 -7.45
N THR A 34 -6.47 64.40 -6.37
CA THR A 34 -6.54 65.86 -6.25
C THR A 34 -5.12 66.39 -6.16
N THR A 35 -4.73 67.16 -7.17
CA THR A 35 -3.53 67.98 -7.22
C THR A 35 -3.65 69.07 -6.17
N ASP A 36 -2.73 69.11 -5.21
CA ASP A 36 -2.37 70.38 -4.58
C ASP A 36 -0.93 70.41 -4.06
N GLU A 37 -0.28 71.51 -4.45
CA GLU A 37 0.93 72.16 -3.94
C GLU A 37 2.19 71.36 -3.59
N ALA A 38 3.26 71.71 -4.32
CA ALA A 38 4.64 71.36 -4.02
C ALA A 38 5.09 71.96 -2.68
N ILE A 39 4.86 71.23 -1.59
CA ILE A 39 5.52 71.49 -0.31
C ILE A 39 6.98 71.05 -0.46
N LYS A 40 7.90 72.02 -0.59
CA LYS A 40 9.33 71.82 -0.30
C LYS A 40 9.46 71.39 1.16
N ARG A 41 9.45 70.08 1.41
CA ARG A 41 9.86 69.50 2.69
C ARG A 41 11.38 69.37 2.66
N THR A 42 12.04 70.24 3.41
CA THR A 42 13.39 70.01 3.95
C THR A 42 13.43 68.59 4.54
N PRO A 43 14.48 67.78 4.31
CA PRO A 43 14.51 66.41 4.80
C PRO A 43 14.52 66.44 6.33
N GLN A 44 13.34 66.28 6.93
CA GLN A 44 13.20 65.90 8.32
C GLN A 44 13.78 64.49 8.42
N THR A 45 14.89 64.38 9.13
CA THR A 45 15.36 63.10 9.66
C THR A 45 14.30 62.59 10.62
N TYR A 46 13.40 61.76 10.10
CA TYR A 46 12.55 60.92 10.93
C TYR A 46 13.47 59.93 11.63
N ALA A 47 13.54 59.99 12.94
CA ALA A 47 14.04 58.88 13.73
C ALA A 47 13.14 57.67 13.43
N THR A 48 13.65 56.73 12.64
CA THR A 48 12.96 55.50 12.28
C THR A 48 13.12 54.50 13.41
N ASP A 49 12.30 54.63 14.45
CA ASP A 49 12.13 53.53 15.39
C ASP A 49 11.41 52.39 14.65
N GLY A 50 12.19 51.44 14.11
CA GLY A 50 11.75 50.11 13.71
C GLY A 50 11.77 49.74 12.22
N LEU A 51 11.87 50.69 11.27
CA LEU A 51 11.81 50.37 9.83
C LEU A 51 12.93 51.07 9.05
N SER A 52 14.09 50.40 8.91
CA SER A 52 15.21 50.90 8.12
C SER A 52 14.95 50.71 6.61
N ARG A 53 15.62 51.53 5.79
CA ARG A 53 15.60 51.37 4.32
C ARG A 53 16.10 49.97 3.92
N ASP A 54 17.13 49.50 4.60
CA ASP A 54 17.78 48.22 4.32
C ASP A 54 16.86 47.04 4.67
N LEU A 55 16.08 47.14 5.76
CA LEU A 55 15.10 46.13 6.15
C LEU A 55 13.98 45.99 5.11
N ILE A 56 13.45 47.13 4.62
CA ILE A 56 12.43 47.12 3.56
C ILE A 56 13.01 46.52 2.27
N TYR A 57 14.21 46.93 1.89
CA TYR A 57 14.90 46.44 0.71
C TYR A 57 15.14 44.92 0.78
N ASN A 58 15.68 44.44 1.89
CA ASN A 58 15.96 43.01 2.10
C ASN A 58 14.67 42.19 2.17
N THR A 59 13.62 42.67 2.85
CA THR A 59 12.34 41.95 2.91
C THR A 59 11.70 41.80 1.53
N LEU A 60 11.56 42.90 0.77
CA LEU A 60 10.93 42.88 -0.55
C LEU A 60 11.75 42.08 -1.57
N THR A 61 13.07 42.25 -1.57
CA THR A 61 13.94 41.53 -2.50
C THR A 61 13.93 40.03 -2.21
N GLY A 62 13.94 39.64 -0.93
CA GLY A 62 13.84 38.25 -0.50
C GLY A 62 12.54 37.58 -0.98
N GLU A 63 11.39 38.24 -0.79
CA GLU A 63 10.09 37.69 -1.20
C GLU A 63 9.92 37.61 -2.72
N ILE A 64 10.37 38.64 -3.47
CA ILE A 64 10.34 38.62 -4.94
C ILE A 64 11.24 37.50 -5.49
N ALA A 65 12.42 37.33 -4.91
CA ALA A 65 13.33 36.25 -5.28
C ALA A 65 12.72 34.88 -5.00
N ALA A 66 12.04 34.70 -3.85
CA ALA A 66 11.36 33.46 -3.51
C ALA A 66 10.26 33.11 -4.52
N GLN A 67 9.41 34.08 -4.88
CA GLN A 67 8.35 33.90 -5.88
C GLN A 67 8.88 33.53 -7.27
N ARG A 68 10.08 34.02 -7.61
CA ARG A 68 10.75 33.72 -8.89
C ARG A 68 11.58 32.45 -8.88
N GLY A 69 11.59 31.70 -7.78
CA GLY A 69 12.38 30.46 -7.65
C GLY A 69 13.88 30.69 -7.45
N HIS A 70 14.32 31.91 -7.14
CA HIS A 70 15.72 32.23 -6.86
C HIS A 70 16.05 31.97 -5.38
N GLY A 71 16.08 30.69 -4.99
CA GLY A 71 16.18 30.25 -3.60
C GLY A 71 17.37 30.83 -2.80
N LYS A 72 18.57 30.82 -3.37
CA LYS A 72 19.77 31.38 -2.70
C LYS A 72 19.63 32.88 -2.40
N LEU A 73 19.20 33.65 -3.40
CA LEU A 73 19.01 35.10 -3.27
C LEU A 73 17.88 35.42 -2.28
N ALA A 74 16.80 34.63 -2.33
CA ALA A 74 15.69 34.73 -1.40
C ALA A 74 16.15 34.53 0.05
N PHE A 75 16.93 33.47 0.31
CA PHE A 75 17.52 33.21 1.61
C PHE A 75 18.43 34.35 2.07
N GLU A 76 19.38 34.79 1.24
CA GLU A 76 20.37 35.81 1.61
C GLU A 76 19.69 37.09 2.10
N HIS A 77 18.71 37.59 1.36
CA HIS A 77 17.98 38.79 1.74
C HIS A 77 17.02 38.57 2.93
N ALA A 78 16.32 37.44 2.99
CA ALA A 78 15.47 37.12 4.15
C ALA A 78 16.30 36.98 5.44
N PHE A 79 17.50 36.42 5.36
CA PHE A 79 18.39 36.26 6.50
C PHE A 79 18.98 37.60 6.97
N GLN A 80 19.30 38.53 6.04
CA GLN A 80 19.68 39.90 6.44
C GLN A 80 18.51 40.63 7.09
N ALA A 81 17.30 40.52 6.53
CA ALA A 81 16.11 41.09 7.13
C ALA A 81 15.88 40.57 8.56
N ALA A 82 16.05 39.25 8.79
CA ALA A 82 15.94 38.65 10.11
C ALA A 82 17.00 39.16 11.11
N LYS A 83 18.24 39.37 10.66
CA LYS A 83 19.32 39.92 11.50
C LYS A 83 19.05 41.38 11.91
N GLU A 84 18.55 42.17 10.98
CA GLU A 84 18.25 43.59 11.22
C GLU A 84 16.99 43.78 12.07
N SER A 85 15.92 43.04 11.79
CA SER A 85 14.65 43.18 12.49
C SER A 85 14.65 42.54 13.88
N ARG A 86 15.47 41.48 14.08
CA ARG A 86 15.42 40.61 15.25
C ARG A 86 13.99 40.07 15.51
N ASP A 87 13.20 39.93 14.46
CA ASP A 87 11.81 39.44 14.50
C ASP A 87 11.74 37.92 14.33
N GLU A 88 10.84 37.28 15.08
CA GLU A 88 10.66 35.83 15.05
C GLU A 88 10.20 35.33 13.69
N GLY A 89 9.20 36.00 13.09
CA GLY A 89 8.63 35.62 11.80
C GLY A 89 9.64 35.75 10.65
N ALA A 90 10.47 36.80 10.69
CA ALA A 90 11.56 36.97 9.74
C ALA A 90 12.61 35.84 9.84
N ALA A 91 13.00 35.44 11.06
CA ALA A 91 13.94 34.35 11.28
C ALA A 91 13.37 32.98 10.88
N GLU A 92 12.08 32.74 11.16
CA GLU A 92 11.34 31.58 10.68
C GLU A 92 11.32 31.53 9.15
N ARG A 93 11.00 32.65 8.50
CA ARG A 93 10.94 32.75 7.04
C ARG A 93 12.29 32.45 6.39
N ALA A 94 13.37 33.05 6.90
CA ALA A 94 14.73 32.79 6.43
C ALA A 94 15.10 31.30 6.58
N THR A 95 14.79 30.69 7.73
CA THR A 95 15.01 29.26 7.97
C THR A 95 14.26 28.40 6.95
N GLY A 96 12.99 28.69 6.71
CA GLY A 96 12.16 27.98 5.73
C GLY A 96 12.68 28.08 4.31
N LEU A 97 13.13 29.28 3.88
CA LEU A 97 13.72 29.48 2.55
C LEU A 97 15.03 28.72 2.37
N GLY A 98 15.86 28.63 3.42
CA GLY A 98 17.07 27.81 3.40
C GLY A 98 16.74 26.32 3.22
N LEU A 99 15.75 25.80 3.94
CA LEU A 99 15.29 24.42 3.83
C LEU A 99 14.71 24.10 2.44
N GLN A 100 13.82 24.95 1.93
CA GLN A 100 13.18 24.77 0.62
C GLN A 100 14.19 24.82 -0.53
N SER A 101 15.24 25.62 -0.37
CA SER A 101 16.32 25.78 -1.36
C SER A 101 17.40 24.70 -1.23
N ASN A 102 17.21 23.69 -0.38
CA ASN A 102 18.18 22.62 -0.10
C ASN A 102 19.56 23.16 0.33
N MET A 103 19.57 24.20 1.15
CA MET A 103 20.78 24.84 1.70
C MET A 103 20.85 24.61 3.22
N PRO A 104 21.29 23.42 3.67
CA PRO A 104 21.19 23.02 5.08
C PRO A 104 22.05 23.85 6.05
N ASP A 105 23.25 24.28 5.64
CA ASP A 105 24.11 25.13 6.48
C ASP A 105 23.51 26.52 6.68
N ALA A 106 22.96 27.10 5.61
CA ALA A 106 22.27 28.38 5.63
C ALA A 106 21.00 28.32 6.49
N ALA A 107 20.20 27.25 6.32
CA ALA A 107 19.04 27.00 7.16
C ALA A 107 19.43 26.85 8.64
N LEU A 108 20.57 26.22 8.95
CA LEU A 108 21.04 26.06 10.32
C LEU A 108 21.46 27.39 10.95
N GLU A 109 22.13 28.25 10.18
CA GLU A 109 22.50 29.60 10.63
C GLU A 109 21.24 30.43 10.96
N ALA A 110 20.26 30.42 10.07
CA ALA A 110 18.97 31.09 10.29
C ALA A 110 18.18 30.50 11.47
N ALA A 111 18.15 29.16 11.61
CA ALA A 111 17.49 28.50 12.74
C ALA A 111 18.20 28.82 14.07
N THR A 112 19.52 28.97 14.06
CA THR A 112 20.28 29.37 15.25
C THR A 112 19.95 30.79 15.66
N LEU A 113 19.92 31.73 14.71
CA LEU A 113 19.45 33.09 14.94
C LEU A 113 18.00 33.12 15.47
N TRP A 114 17.13 32.27 14.93
CA TRP A 114 15.75 32.14 15.40
C TRP A 114 15.69 31.70 16.87
N VAL A 115 16.49 30.70 17.27
CA VAL A 115 16.59 30.29 18.69
C VAL A 115 17.16 31.40 19.57
N GLU A 116 18.08 32.22 19.06
CA GLU A 116 18.62 33.38 19.80
C GLU A 116 17.59 34.52 19.98
N ILE A 117 16.71 34.73 18.98
CA ILE A 117 15.63 35.73 19.02
C ILE A 117 14.51 35.27 19.96
N SER A 118 14.07 34.02 19.79
CA SER A 118 12.96 33.43 20.55
C SER A 118 13.40 32.13 21.25
N PRO A 119 14.09 32.21 22.40
CA PRO A 119 14.62 31.04 23.12
C PRO A 119 13.55 30.05 23.60
N ASN A 120 12.27 30.43 23.66
CA ASN A 120 11.19 29.52 24.05
C ASN A 120 10.36 29.03 22.84
N SER A 121 10.78 29.35 21.61
CA SER A 121 10.10 28.87 20.40
C SER A 121 10.37 27.38 20.22
N LEU A 122 9.36 26.55 20.50
CA LEU A 122 9.44 25.09 20.34
C LEU A 122 9.81 24.72 18.90
N LYS A 123 9.21 25.39 17.92
CA LYS A 123 9.44 25.15 16.49
C LYS A 123 10.89 25.45 16.09
N ALA A 124 11.44 26.59 16.53
CA ALA A 124 12.83 26.95 16.28
C ALA A 124 13.79 25.87 16.80
N ARG A 125 13.57 25.41 18.04
CA ARG A 125 14.42 24.40 18.68
C ARG A 125 14.30 23.02 18.05
N GLN A 126 13.09 22.62 17.62
CA GLN A 126 12.89 21.36 16.89
C GLN A 126 13.65 21.36 15.57
N ILE A 127 13.53 22.44 14.78
CA ILE A 127 14.24 22.58 13.49
C ILE A 127 15.76 22.64 13.69
N ALA A 128 16.24 23.44 14.65
CA ALA A 128 17.65 23.52 14.99
C ALA A 128 18.20 22.15 15.41
N SER A 129 17.47 21.37 16.21
CA SER A 129 17.87 20.01 16.62
C SER A 129 18.06 19.10 15.41
N VAL A 130 17.10 19.06 14.47
CA VAL A 130 17.20 18.25 13.24
C VAL A 130 18.45 18.64 12.44
N LEU A 131 18.68 19.94 12.27
CA LEU A 131 19.81 20.45 11.48
C LEU A 131 21.16 20.19 12.16
N TYR A 132 21.27 20.36 13.48
CA TYR A 132 22.47 20.02 14.22
C TYR A 132 22.78 18.52 14.19
N ILE A 133 21.77 17.65 14.31
CA ILE A 133 21.95 16.19 14.19
C ILE A 133 22.51 15.84 12.81
N ARG A 134 21.91 16.35 11.74
CA ARG A 134 22.35 16.10 10.36
C ARG A 134 23.77 16.62 10.09
N LYS A 135 24.17 17.70 10.75
CA LYS A 135 25.53 18.25 10.69
C LYS A 135 26.55 17.47 11.52
N GLY A 136 26.11 16.56 12.39
CA GLY A 136 26.98 15.80 13.31
C GLY A 136 27.30 16.54 14.62
N GLU A 137 26.68 17.69 14.87
CA GLU A 137 26.91 18.55 16.04
C GLU A 137 26.03 18.12 17.23
N LEU A 138 26.28 16.92 17.74
CA LEU A 138 25.41 16.25 18.71
C LEU A 138 25.20 17.04 20.02
N ASN A 139 26.24 17.69 20.54
CA ASN A 139 26.13 18.47 21.78
C ASN A 139 25.13 19.63 21.64
N LYS A 140 25.17 20.34 20.49
CA LYS A 140 24.24 21.45 20.21
C LYS A 140 22.83 20.93 19.95
N ALA A 141 22.70 19.76 19.31
CA ALA A 141 21.42 19.10 19.17
C ALA A 141 20.80 18.75 20.53
N ILE A 142 21.57 18.12 21.43
CA ILE A 142 21.10 17.72 22.76
C ILE A 142 20.69 18.93 23.59
N GLN A 143 21.44 20.04 23.57
CA GLN A 143 21.06 21.27 24.25
C GLN A 143 19.70 21.82 23.76
N ASN A 144 19.46 21.76 22.45
CA ASN A 144 18.16 22.15 21.90
C ASN A 144 17.06 21.17 22.28
N LEU A 145 17.32 19.86 22.25
CA LEU A 145 16.38 18.83 22.66
C LEU A 145 16.03 18.89 24.15
N GLN A 146 16.98 19.22 25.03
CA GLN A 146 16.72 19.49 26.46
C GLN A 146 15.65 20.58 26.62
N LYS A 147 15.80 21.67 25.87
CA LYS A 147 14.82 22.76 25.87
C LYS A 147 13.50 22.37 25.21
N VAL A 148 13.51 21.53 24.17
CA VAL A 148 12.27 20.93 23.61
C VAL A 148 11.54 20.12 24.68
N VAL A 149 12.25 19.31 25.48
CA VAL A 149 11.67 18.53 26.57
C VAL A 149 11.08 19.44 27.64
N GLU A 150 11.84 20.42 28.12
CA GLU A 150 11.39 21.39 29.13
C GLU A 150 10.11 22.12 28.69
N ILE A 151 10.11 22.70 27.48
CA ILE A 151 8.99 23.47 26.94
C ILE A 151 7.77 22.57 26.69
N ALA A 152 7.96 21.38 26.10
CA ALA A 152 6.84 20.48 25.83
C ALA A 152 6.19 20.00 27.14
N ASN A 153 6.99 19.64 28.14
CA ASN A 153 6.50 19.19 29.45
C ASN A 153 5.76 20.31 30.19
N SER A 154 6.22 21.57 30.10
CA SER A 154 5.52 22.70 30.72
C SER A 154 4.12 22.96 30.12
N HIS A 155 3.86 22.45 28.92
CA HIS A 155 2.57 22.55 28.23
C HIS A 155 1.79 21.22 28.25
N GLY A 156 2.14 20.28 29.14
CA GLY A 156 1.44 19.00 29.28
C GLY A 156 1.66 17.98 28.16
N HIS A 157 2.61 18.22 27.26
CA HIS A 157 2.99 17.29 26.20
C HIS A 157 4.12 16.35 26.67
N SER A 158 4.34 15.24 25.98
CA SER A 158 5.48 14.34 26.26
C SER A 158 6.74 14.82 25.54
N GLY A 159 7.58 15.58 26.23
CA GLY A 159 8.81 16.14 25.68
C GLY A 159 9.81 15.09 25.24
N TYR A 160 10.02 14.04 26.04
CA TYR A 160 10.95 12.96 25.70
C TYR A 160 10.53 12.17 24.46
N LEU A 161 9.22 11.97 24.25
CA LEU A 161 8.72 11.33 23.02
C LEU A 161 8.93 12.20 21.78
N GLN A 162 8.80 13.52 21.90
CA GLN A 162 9.13 14.42 20.81
C GLN A 162 10.63 14.39 20.49
N ALA A 163 11.48 14.39 21.51
CA ALA A 163 12.92 14.30 21.34
C ALA A 163 13.35 12.99 20.67
N ALA A 164 12.81 11.85 21.11
CA ALA A 164 13.05 10.56 20.47
C ALA A 164 12.60 10.55 19.00
N ALA A 165 11.40 11.07 18.70
CA ALA A 165 10.91 11.16 17.32
C ALA A 165 11.81 12.03 16.42
N ILE A 166 12.39 13.11 16.95
CA ILE A 166 13.34 13.97 16.23
C ILE A 166 14.66 13.23 15.99
N ALA A 167 15.20 12.58 17.02
CA ALA A 167 16.45 11.83 16.93
C ALA A 167 16.33 10.67 15.91
N GLU A 168 15.28 9.84 16.01
CA GLU A 168 15.07 8.68 15.14
C GLU A 168 14.84 9.03 13.66
N LYS A 169 14.25 10.20 13.38
CA LYS A 169 14.04 10.66 12.00
C LYS A 169 15.27 11.33 11.39
N SER A 170 16.21 11.76 12.23
CA SER A 170 17.32 12.63 11.79
C SER A 170 18.70 11.97 11.89
N ALA A 171 18.83 10.89 12.65
CA ALA A 171 20.07 10.15 12.88
C ALA A 171 19.93 8.65 12.55
N ALA A 172 21.08 7.99 12.38
CA ALA A 172 21.14 6.53 12.37
C ALA A 172 20.69 5.95 13.74
N PRO A 173 20.16 4.71 13.81
CA PRO A 173 19.58 4.17 15.03
C PRO A 173 20.49 4.23 16.28
N ASP A 174 21.76 3.85 16.18
CA ASP A 174 22.70 3.89 17.31
C ASP A 174 23.01 5.33 17.77
N GLN A 175 23.08 6.27 16.84
CA GLN A 175 23.32 7.68 17.15
C GLN A 175 22.08 8.31 17.80
N ALA A 176 20.87 7.96 17.36
CA ALA A 176 19.63 8.38 18.00
C ALA A 176 19.56 7.87 19.45
N LEU A 177 19.96 6.62 19.68
CA LEU A 177 20.03 6.04 21.03
C LEU A 177 21.03 6.79 21.90
N LEU A 178 22.23 7.09 21.40
CA LEU A 178 23.24 7.86 22.13
C LEU A 178 22.72 9.25 22.53
N ILE A 179 22.06 9.96 21.62
CA ILE A 179 21.42 11.25 21.90
C ILE A 179 20.43 11.12 23.06
N MET A 180 19.55 10.11 23.00
CA MET A 180 18.54 9.90 24.04
C MET A 180 19.15 9.50 25.38
N GLN A 181 20.21 8.69 25.40
CA GLN A 181 20.94 8.31 26.62
C GLN A 181 21.60 9.51 27.31
N GLN A 182 22.11 10.47 26.53
CA GLN A 182 22.68 11.69 27.08
C GLN A 182 21.60 12.71 27.49
N LEU A 183 20.42 12.65 26.87
CA LEU A 183 19.30 13.53 27.16
C LEU A 183 18.54 13.13 28.44
N VAL A 184 18.35 11.83 28.66
CA VAL A 184 17.59 11.31 29.79
C VAL A 184 18.51 11.08 30.99
N ASN A 185 18.23 11.76 32.11
CA ASN A 185 18.92 11.51 33.37
C ASN A 185 18.57 10.11 33.92
N GLU A 186 19.56 9.36 34.38
CA GLU A 186 19.36 8.07 35.06
C GLU A 186 18.47 8.18 36.30
N GLU A 187 18.37 9.33 36.96
CA GLU A 187 17.50 9.51 38.13
C GLU A 187 16.10 10.06 37.78
N SER A 188 15.77 10.16 36.49
CA SER A 188 14.48 10.64 36.02
C SER A 188 13.32 9.90 36.70
N GLN A 189 12.33 10.66 37.18
CA GLN A 189 11.07 10.13 37.75
C GLN A 189 9.93 10.16 36.73
N ASP A 190 10.21 10.53 35.47
CA ASP A 190 9.22 10.50 34.39
C ASP A 190 9.28 9.13 33.68
N PRO A 191 8.24 8.28 33.77
CA PRO A 191 8.18 7.00 33.07
C PRO A 191 8.33 7.16 31.55
N LYS A 192 7.84 8.28 30.99
CA LYS A 192 7.91 8.55 29.54
C LYS A 192 9.35 8.76 29.07
N ALA A 193 10.26 9.15 29.95
CA ALA A 193 11.68 9.27 29.62
C ALA A 193 12.30 7.90 29.33
N PHE A 194 12.06 6.91 30.20
CA PHE A 194 12.55 5.54 30.00
C PHE A 194 11.80 4.82 28.87
N TYR A 195 10.49 5.08 28.70
CA TYR A 195 9.76 4.58 27.53
C TYR A 195 10.33 5.13 26.21
N ALA A 196 10.71 6.41 26.15
CA ALA A 196 11.35 6.99 24.96
C ALA A 196 12.72 6.37 24.69
N LEU A 197 13.54 6.15 25.73
CA LEU A 197 14.81 5.41 25.62
C LEU A 197 14.59 3.99 25.08
N ALA A 198 13.58 3.29 25.60
CA ALA A 198 13.25 1.94 25.16
C ALA A 198 12.87 1.88 23.67
N LEU A 199 12.05 2.83 23.19
CA LEU A 199 11.69 2.93 21.78
C LEU A 199 12.94 3.07 20.89
N THR A 200 13.82 3.99 21.26
CA THR A 200 15.03 4.25 20.49
C THR A 200 16.02 3.08 20.56
N ALA A 201 16.14 2.41 21.71
CA ALA A 201 16.96 1.20 21.87
C ALA A 201 16.43 0.03 21.03
N ASN A 202 15.11 -0.16 20.98
CA ASN A 202 14.47 -1.18 20.15
C ASN A 202 14.72 -0.90 18.65
N ARG A 203 14.65 0.37 18.23
CA ARG A 203 14.98 0.77 16.86
C ARG A 203 16.46 0.53 16.50
N ALA A 204 17.35 0.70 17.47
CA ALA A 204 18.76 0.33 17.38
C ALA A 204 19.01 -1.18 17.47
N LYS A 205 17.95 -2.01 17.56
CA LYS A 205 18.01 -3.47 17.73
C LYS A 205 18.76 -3.91 18.98
N GLN A 206 18.87 -3.04 19.98
CA GLN A 206 19.48 -3.32 21.27
C GLN A 206 18.40 -3.85 22.24
N ASN A 207 17.83 -5.01 21.92
CA ASN A 207 16.61 -5.52 22.58
C ASN A 207 16.77 -5.69 24.10
N ASN A 208 17.92 -6.20 24.58
CA ASN A 208 18.18 -6.33 26.02
C ASN A 208 18.22 -4.99 26.74
N LEU A 209 18.79 -3.97 26.09
CA LEU A 209 18.83 -2.62 26.64
C LEU A 209 17.43 -1.98 26.62
N ALA A 210 16.67 -2.20 25.54
CA ALA A 210 15.28 -1.79 25.46
C ALA A 210 14.46 -2.39 26.61
N LEU A 211 14.57 -3.70 26.87
CA LEU A 211 13.90 -4.36 28.00
C LEU A 211 14.25 -3.72 29.34
N ASN A 212 15.52 -3.40 29.58
CA ASN A 212 15.93 -2.72 30.81
C ASN A 212 15.23 -1.36 30.97
N TYR A 213 15.21 -0.53 29.92
CA TYR A 213 14.51 0.76 29.97
C TYR A 213 12.99 0.60 30.11
N ILE A 214 12.40 -0.43 29.50
CA ILE A 214 10.97 -0.73 29.66
C ILE A 214 10.66 -1.11 31.11
N ASP A 215 11.50 -1.93 31.75
CA ASP A 215 11.33 -2.31 33.15
C ASP A 215 11.42 -1.11 34.08
N ARG A 216 12.31 -0.16 33.79
CA ARG A 216 12.39 1.11 34.54
C ARG A 216 11.16 2.00 34.33
N SER A 217 10.63 2.06 33.10
CA SER A 217 9.37 2.74 32.81
C SER A 217 8.21 2.12 33.61
N LEU A 218 8.08 0.80 33.59
CA LEU A 218 7.03 0.05 34.29
C LEU A 218 7.19 0.08 35.82
N ALA A 219 8.40 0.25 36.34
CA ALA A 219 8.60 0.45 37.78
C ALA A 219 8.03 1.79 38.27
N LEU A 220 8.04 2.83 37.42
CA LEU A 220 7.46 4.13 37.72
C LEU A 220 5.96 4.21 37.40
N ASP A 221 5.52 3.53 36.33
CA ASP A 221 4.11 3.43 35.95
C ASP A 221 3.77 1.99 35.53
N PRO A 222 3.39 1.12 36.50
CA PRO A 222 3.04 -0.28 36.23
C PRO A 222 1.83 -0.46 35.31
N ALA A 223 0.95 0.55 35.22
CA ALA A 223 -0.26 0.52 34.40
C ALA A 223 -0.03 1.05 32.97
N SER A 224 1.20 1.45 32.63
CA SER A 224 1.56 2.02 31.33
C SER A 224 1.32 1.03 30.19
N THR A 225 0.19 1.17 29.50
CA THR A 225 -0.18 0.29 28.38
C THR A 225 0.86 0.31 27.27
N GLN A 226 1.42 1.48 26.99
CA GLN A 226 2.45 1.65 25.97
C GLN A 226 3.71 0.85 26.31
N SER A 227 4.14 0.89 27.58
CA SER A 227 5.32 0.14 28.05
C SER A 227 5.07 -1.37 28.09
N LEU A 228 3.88 -1.81 28.52
CA LEU A 228 3.48 -3.21 28.50
C LEU A 228 3.48 -3.77 27.07
N VAL A 229 2.87 -3.06 26.12
CA VAL A 229 2.83 -3.47 24.70
C VAL A 229 4.23 -3.47 24.09
N LEU A 230 5.05 -2.45 24.37
CA LEU A 230 6.43 -2.41 23.87
C LEU A 230 7.29 -3.55 24.43
N LYS A 231 7.10 -3.93 25.71
CA LYS A 231 7.78 -5.09 26.29
C LYS A 231 7.45 -6.37 25.52
N THR A 232 6.16 -6.61 25.30
CA THR A 232 5.69 -7.76 24.51
C THR A 232 6.32 -7.79 23.13
N GLN A 233 6.29 -6.68 22.39
CA GLN A 233 6.87 -6.58 21.06
C GLN A 233 8.38 -6.82 21.06
N THR A 234 9.09 -6.31 22.06
CA THR A 234 10.54 -6.50 22.21
C THR A 234 10.88 -7.97 22.46
N ILE A 235 10.14 -8.65 23.35
CA ILE A 235 10.31 -10.10 23.60
C ILE A 235 10.06 -10.92 22.32
N ILE A 236 8.99 -10.60 21.57
CA ILE A 236 8.68 -11.27 20.30
C ILE A 236 9.79 -11.07 19.27
N SER A 237 10.37 -9.87 19.19
CA SER A 237 11.48 -9.56 18.28
C SER A 237 12.75 -10.35 18.57
N MET A 238 12.86 -10.90 19.79
CA MET A 238 13.93 -11.80 20.22
C MET A 238 13.60 -13.28 19.97
N GLU A 239 12.61 -13.57 19.12
CA GLU A 239 12.11 -14.92 18.78
C GLU A 239 11.47 -15.68 19.96
N GLN A 240 11.09 -14.98 21.02
CA GLN A 240 10.48 -15.58 22.22
C GLN A 240 8.96 -15.36 22.25
N LYS A 241 8.25 -15.81 21.22
CA LYS A 241 6.81 -15.53 21.02
C LYS A 241 5.94 -16.01 22.18
N GLU A 242 6.20 -17.19 22.72
CA GLU A 242 5.46 -17.79 23.84
C GLU A 242 5.63 -16.98 25.12
N GLN A 243 6.83 -16.45 25.37
CA GLN A 243 7.08 -15.60 26.53
C GLN A 243 6.40 -14.25 26.38
N GLY A 244 6.43 -13.66 25.18
CA GLY A 244 5.69 -12.43 24.87
C GLY A 244 4.19 -12.61 25.07
N LEU A 245 3.64 -13.75 24.62
CA LEU A 245 2.23 -14.09 24.82
C LEU A 245 1.88 -14.21 26.30
N ALA A 246 2.65 -14.97 27.08
CA ALA A 246 2.43 -15.13 28.52
C ALA A 246 2.51 -13.79 29.25
N PHE A 247 3.46 -12.91 28.87
CA PHE A 247 3.60 -11.59 29.46
C PHE A 247 2.37 -10.70 29.21
N ILE A 248 1.92 -10.59 27.95
CA ILE A 248 0.76 -9.74 27.63
C ILE A 248 -0.56 -10.31 28.17
N GLU A 249 -0.68 -11.63 28.26
CA GLU A 249 -1.81 -12.30 28.90
C GLU A 249 -1.90 -11.91 30.38
N GLN A 250 -0.79 -12.04 31.13
CA GLN A 250 -0.75 -11.64 32.53
C GLN A 250 -1.04 -10.14 32.70
N ALA A 251 -0.48 -9.30 31.83
CA ALA A 251 -0.75 -7.86 31.85
C ALA A 251 -2.24 -7.56 31.62
N TYR A 252 -2.88 -8.26 30.68
CA TYR A 252 -4.31 -8.12 30.41
C TYR A 252 -5.18 -8.62 31.56
N LEU A 253 -4.85 -9.76 32.17
CA LEU A 253 -5.59 -10.29 33.33
C LEU A 253 -5.57 -9.34 34.54
N ASN A 254 -4.51 -8.55 34.69
CA ASN A 254 -4.42 -7.53 35.75
C ASN A 254 -5.22 -6.26 35.45
N ALA A 255 -5.55 -5.98 34.18
CA ALA A 255 -6.30 -4.80 33.74
C ALA A 255 -7.23 -5.14 32.55
N PRO A 256 -8.25 -6.00 32.77
CA PRO A 256 -9.11 -6.52 31.70
C PRO A 256 -9.99 -5.45 31.03
N GLU A 257 -10.18 -4.30 31.69
CA GLU A 257 -10.87 -3.12 31.17
C GLU A 257 -10.02 -2.30 30.19
N ASN A 258 -8.71 -2.56 30.14
CA ASN A 258 -7.80 -1.84 29.27
C ASN A 258 -7.96 -2.31 27.82
N THR A 259 -8.81 -1.60 27.08
CA THR A 259 -9.15 -1.94 25.70
C THR A 259 -7.93 -2.00 24.78
N GLN A 260 -6.97 -1.09 24.93
CA GLN A 260 -5.79 -1.05 24.07
C GLN A 260 -4.87 -2.25 24.32
N LEU A 261 -4.71 -2.65 25.59
CA LEU A 261 -3.96 -3.85 25.97
C LEU A 261 -4.66 -5.12 25.47
N GLY A 262 -5.97 -5.23 25.66
CA GLY A 262 -6.75 -6.37 25.16
C GLY A 262 -6.70 -6.50 23.63
N LYS A 263 -6.78 -5.38 22.89
CA LYS A 263 -6.59 -5.36 21.43
C LYS A 263 -5.21 -5.86 21.03
N ALA A 264 -4.16 -5.48 21.75
CA ALA A 264 -2.80 -5.94 21.48
C ALA A 264 -2.64 -7.44 21.78
N TYR A 265 -3.22 -7.93 22.88
CA TYR A 265 -3.23 -9.35 23.22
C TYR A 265 -3.95 -10.19 22.17
N ALA A 266 -5.16 -9.79 21.78
CA ALA A 266 -5.96 -10.49 20.78
C ALA A 266 -5.27 -10.55 19.41
N ARG A 267 -4.58 -9.48 18.98
CA ARG A 267 -3.78 -9.49 17.75
C ARG A 267 -2.64 -10.50 17.80
N LEU A 268 -1.94 -10.58 18.93
CA LEU A 268 -0.87 -11.57 19.11
C LEU A 268 -1.40 -13.00 19.08
N LEU A 269 -2.57 -13.25 19.67
CA LEU A 269 -3.24 -14.54 19.58
C LEU A 269 -3.54 -14.93 18.12
N LEU A 270 -4.01 -13.99 17.29
CA LEU A 270 -4.23 -14.22 15.86
C LEU A 270 -2.94 -14.53 15.10
N GLU A 271 -1.84 -13.82 15.38
CA GLU A 271 -0.53 -14.10 14.78
C GLU A 271 0.00 -15.50 15.14
N MET A 272 -0.42 -16.04 16.29
CA MET A 272 -0.11 -17.39 16.75
C MET A 272 -1.15 -18.43 16.32
N ASN A 273 -2.06 -18.09 15.41
CA ASN A 273 -3.18 -18.93 14.93
C ASN A 273 -4.12 -19.40 16.07
N LYS A 274 -4.19 -18.68 17.18
CA LYS A 274 -5.11 -18.95 18.31
C LYS A 274 -6.41 -18.16 18.15
N THR A 275 -7.12 -18.40 17.05
CA THR A 275 -8.27 -17.58 16.60
C THR A 275 -9.42 -17.55 17.60
N GLU A 276 -9.82 -18.69 18.18
CA GLU A 276 -10.94 -18.73 19.14
C GLU A 276 -10.64 -17.95 20.43
N ALA A 277 -9.40 -18.03 20.93
CA ALA A 277 -8.98 -17.26 22.09
C ALA A 277 -9.03 -15.75 21.77
N ALA A 278 -8.56 -15.34 20.59
CA ALA A 278 -8.63 -13.94 20.16
C ALA A 278 -10.07 -13.45 20.03
N LEU A 279 -10.98 -14.27 19.49
CA LEU A 279 -12.40 -13.96 19.41
C LEU A 279 -13.01 -13.74 20.80
N GLY A 280 -12.70 -14.61 21.77
CA GLY A 280 -13.18 -14.45 23.15
C GLY A 280 -12.73 -13.13 23.78
N ILE A 281 -11.47 -12.73 23.57
CA ILE A 281 -10.98 -11.42 24.02
C ILE A 281 -11.73 -10.29 23.33
N TYR A 282 -11.82 -10.28 22.00
CA TYR A 282 -12.53 -9.22 21.27
C TYR A 282 -14.01 -9.13 21.64
N GLN A 283 -14.68 -10.25 21.90
CA GLN A 283 -16.07 -10.30 22.36
C GLN A 283 -16.21 -9.64 23.74
N SER A 284 -15.35 -9.99 24.69
CA SER A 284 -15.35 -9.36 26.01
C SER A 284 -15.11 -7.85 25.92
N LEU A 285 -14.17 -7.41 25.08
CA LEU A 285 -13.92 -5.99 24.85
C LEU A 285 -15.12 -5.28 24.19
N TYR A 286 -15.84 -5.97 23.30
CA TYR A 286 -17.05 -5.45 22.66
C TYR A 286 -18.21 -5.29 23.65
N GLU A 287 -18.36 -6.21 24.60
CA GLU A 287 -19.37 -6.09 25.67
C GLU A 287 -19.12 -4.87 26.57
N GLN A 288 -17.86 -4.59 26.87
CA GLN A 288 -17.46 -3.43 27.67
C GLN A 288 -17.62 -2.10 26.92
N ALA A 289 -17.29 -2.09 25.61
CA ALA A 289 -17.35 -0.90 24.77
C ALA A 289 -18.04 -1.19 23.41
N PRO A 290 -19.38 -1.36 23.39
CA PRO A 290 -20.11 -1.73 22.16
C PRO A 290 -20.03 -0.69 21.03
N ASP A 291 -19.61 0.54 21.34
CA ASP A 291 -19.48 1.63 20.38
C ASP A 291 -18.08 1.74 19.76
N ASP A 292 -17.11 0.92 20.18
CA ASP A 292 -15.78 0.88 19.57
C ASP A 292 -15.84 0.20 18.19
N SER A 293 -15.73 1.01 17.14
CA SER A 293 -15.82 0.52 15.77
C SER A 293 -14.65 -0.34 15.33
N ASP A 294 -13.48 -0.21 15.96
CA ASP A 294 -12.34 -1.06 15.61
C ASP A 294 -12.55 -2.48 16.12
N ILE A 295 -13.15 -2.64 17.30
CA ILE A 295 -13.47 -3.97 17.85
C ILE A 295 -14.53 -4.65 17.02
N ALA A 296 -15.67 -3.97 16.77
CA ALA A 296 -16.74 -4.53 15.95
C ALA A 296 -16.24 -4.91 14.55
N PHE A 297 -15.36 -4.08 13.97
CA PHE A 297 -14.77 -4.39 12.67
C PHE A 297 -13.86 -5.62 12.74
N SER A 298 -12.96 -5.71 13.73
CA SER A 298 -12.14 -6.91 13.95
C SER A 298 -13.00 -8.17 14.11
N LEU A 299 -14.05 -8.13 14.93
CA LEU A 299 -14.97 -9.26 15.10
C LEU A 299 -15.65 -9.64 13.79
N GLY A 300 -16.09 -8.66 13.00
CA GLY A 300 -16.67 -8.89 11.68
C GLY A 300 -15.71 -9.59 10.72
N ILE A 301 -14.46 -9.12 10.64
CA ILE A 301 -13.44 -9.71 9.75
C ILE A 301 -12.98 -11.08 10.21
N ILE A 302 -12.75 -11.27 11.51
CA ILE A 302 -12.30 -12.58 12.03
C ILE A 302 -13.40 -13.63 11.81
N ASN A 303 -14.66 -13.31 12.08
CA ASN A 303 -15.76 -14.25 11.81
C ASN A 303 -15.92 -14.53 10.32
N LEU A 304 -15.74 -13.53 9.44
CA LEU A 304 -15.74 -13.72 7.99
C LEU A 304 -14.65 -14.72 7.55
N GLN A 305 -13.42 -14.57 8.05
CA GLN A 305 -12.32 -15.47 7.74
C GLN A 305 -12.54 -16.91 8.23
N GLN A 306 -13.34 -17.07 9.28
CA GLN A 306 -13.73 -18.37 9.83
C GLN A 306 -15.03 -18.90 9.21
N GLU A 307 -15.53 -18.27 8.14
CA GLU A 307 -16.79 -18.62 7.45
C GLU A 307 -18.04 -18.55 8.36
N ARG A 308 -17.93 -17.84 9.49
CA ARG A 308 -19.03 -17.56 10.43
C ARG A 308 -19.83 -16.35 9.96
N TYR A 309 -20.50 -16.51 8.82
CA TYR A 309 -21.11 -15.41 8.09
C TYR A 309 -22.20 -14.68 8.89
N GLN A 310 -22.98 -15.38 9.72
CA GLN A 310 -24.05 -14.74 10.49
C GLN A 310 -23.51 -13.83 11.60
N GLU A 311 -22.50 -14.29 12.32
CA GLU A 311 -21.78 -13.51 13.32
C GLU A 311 -21.07 -12.32 12.66
N ALA A 312 -20.38 -12.55 11.53
CA ALA A 312 -19.74 -11.49 10.77
C ALA A 312 -20.73 -10.41 10.35
N LYS A 313 -21.87 -10.79 9.77
CA LYS A 313 -22.96 -9.87 9.39
C LYS A 313 -23.46 -9.06 10.58
N THR A 314 -23.58 -9.67 11.75
CA THR A 314 -24.07 -8.99 12.96
C THR A 314 -23.20 -7.79 13.32
N TYR A 315 -21.88 -8.00 13.41
CA TYR A 315 -20.95 -6.92 13.74
C TYR A 315 -20.81 -5.89 12.61
N LEU A 316 -20.76 -6.33 11.35
CA LEU A 316 -20.61 -5.44 10.19
C LEU A 316 -21.88 -4.59 9.95
N LYS A 317 -23.09 -5.14 10.12
CA LYS A 317 -24.34 -4.36 10.05
C LYS A 317 -24.39 -3.29 11.14
N SER A 318 -23.97 -3.63 12.36
CA SER A 318 -23.88 -2.65 13.46
C SER A 318 -23.00 -1.45 13.10
N LEU A 319 -21.87 -1.68 12.41
CA LEU A 319 -21.00 -0.60 11.92
C LEU A 319 -21.69 0.30 10.90
N VAL A 320 -22.42 -0.30 9.95
CA VAL A 320 -23.23 0.44 8.96
C VAL A 320 -24.28 1.29 9.66
N ASP A 321 -25.05 0.70 10.57
CA ASP A 321 -26.16 1.35 11.28
C ASP A 321 -25.67 2.52 12.13
N LYS A 322 -24.54 2.33 12.83
CA LYS A 322 -23.88 3.38 13.63
C LYS A 322 -23.11 4.40 12.79
N ARG A 323 -23.08 4.25 11.46
CA ARG A 323 -22.33 5.09 10.50
C ARG A 323 -20.82 5.15 10.81
N LYS A 324 -20.24 4.13 11.44
CA LYS A 324 -18.81 4.02 11.71
C LYS A 324 -18.19 2.99 10.77
N LYS A 325 -17.13 3.34 10.04
CA LYS A 325 -16.51 2.46 9.03
C LYS A 325 -17.53 1.90 8.01
N ARG A 326 -18.62 2.65 7.73
CA ARG A 326 -19.75 2.23 6.88
C ARG A 326 -19.28 1.62 5.57
N ASN A 327 -18.37 2.29 4.86
CA ASN A 327 -17.92 1.86 3.53
C ASN A 327 -17.15 0.52 3.59
N GLN A 328 -16.30 0.35 4.61
CA GLN A 328 -15.57 -0.90 4.81
C GLN A 328 -16.55 -2.03 5.16
N ALA A 329 -17.46 -1.77 6.10
CA ALA A 329 -18.44 -2.76 6.52
C ALA A 329 -19.40 -3.16 5.39
N SER A 330 -19.89 -2.21 4.59
CA SER A 330 -20.70 -2.49 3.41
C SER A 330 -19.95 -3.30 2.36
N PHE A 331 -18.65 -3.05 2.15
CA PHE A 331 -17.83 -3.86 1.24
C PHE A 331 -17.78 -5.34 1.69
N TYR A 332 -17.48 -5.61 2.95
CA TYR A 332 -17.42 -6.99 3.45
C TYR A 332 -18.80 -7.66 3.54
N LEU A 333 -19.88 -6.90 3.79
CA LEU A 333 -21.24 -7.42 3.70
C LEU A 333 -21.61 -7.81 2.26
N GLY A 334 -21.13 -7.05 1.27
CA GLY A 334 -21.25 -7.43 -0.14
C GLY A 334 -20.51 -8.74 -0.44
N MET A 335 -19.31 -8.92 0.10
CA MET A 335 -18.53 -10.15 -0.09
C MET A 335 -19.23 -11.35 0.53
N ILE A 336 -19.78 -11.20 1.74
CA ILE A 336 -20.56 -12.27 2.39
C ILE A 336 -21.77 -12.64 1.53
N ALA A 337 -22.48 -11.64 0.99
CA ALA A 337 -23.64 -11.90 0.13
C ALA A 337 -23.25 -12.58 -1.20
N GLU A 338 -22.05 -12.34 -1.74
CA GLU A 338 -21.54 -13.11 -2.90
C GLU A 338 -21.29 -14.58 -2.53
N GLU A 339 -20.64 -14.85 -1.38
CA GLU A 339 -20.34 -16.21 -0.92
C GLU A 339 -21.60 -17.02 -0.57
N GLU A 340 -22.69 -16.35 -0.17
CA GLU A 340 -23.99 -16.96 0.07
C GLU A 340 -24.88 -17.03 -1.19
N GLU A 341 -24.34 -16.69 -2.36
CA GLU A 341 -25.05 -16.70 -3.64
C GLU A 341 -26.30 -15.80 -3.66
N GLU A 342 -26.24 -14.66 -2.96
CA GLU A 342 -27.30 -13.64 -2.88
C GLU A 342 -26.92 -12.37 -3.68
N PRO A 343 -26.84 -12.44 -5.04
CA PRO A 343 -26.27 -11.37 -5.86
C PRO A 343 -27.04 -10.04 -5.73
N GLY A 344 -28.36 -10.07 -5.48
CA GLY A 344 -29.14 -8.86 -5.25
C GLY A 344 -28.71 -8.10 -3.98
N GLN A 345 -28.40 -8.82 -2.89
CA GLN A 345 -27.89 -8.20 -1.67
C GLN A 345 -26.45 -7.74 -1.84
N ALA A 346 -25.63 -8.50 -2.56
CA ALA A 346 -24.26 -8.10 -2.87
C ALA A 346 -24.23 -6.76 -3.63
N LEU A 347 -25.06 -6.61 -4.67
CA LEU A 347 -25.18 -5.35 -5.43
C LEU A 347 -25.64 -4.18 -4.54
N ASP A 348 -26.64 -4.37 -3.68
CA ASP A 348 -27.09 -3.33 -2.75
C ASP A 348 -25.97 -2.91 -1.79
N TRP A 349 -25.24 -3.85 -1.20
CA TRP A 349 -24.14 -3.56 -0.31
C TRP A 349 -22.97 -2.84 -1.01
N TYR A 350 -22.56 -3.33 -2.18
CA TYR A 350 -21.49 -2.69 -2.95
C TYR A 350 -21.86 -1.30 -3.45
N SER A 351 -23.13 -1.05 -3.77
CA SER A 351 -23.60 0.28 -4.22
C SER A 351 -23.43 1.37 -3.14
N ARG A 352 -23.31 0.97 -1.86
CA ARG A 352 -23.15 1.87 -0.71
C ARG A 352 -21.68 2.17 -0.38
N VAL A 353 -20.73 1.55 -1.09
CA VAL A 353 -19.30 1.67 -0.80
C VAL A 353 -18.72 2.92 -1.45
N GLU A 354 -18.14 3.80 -0.63
CA GLU A 354 -17.42 4.99 -1.08
C GLU A 354 -15.95 4.98 -0.60
N GLY A 355 -15.13 5.88 -1.15
CA GLY A 355 -13.74 6.07 -0.72
C GLY A 355 -12.84 4.89 -1.11
N LYS A 356 -12.01 4.41 -0.16
CA LYS A 356 -10.90 3.49 -0.46
C LYS A 356 -11.31 2.19 -1.18
N ASN A 357 -12.50 1.65 -0.88
CA ASN A 357 -12.96 0.36 -1.42
C ASN A 357 -13.89 0.50 -2.65
N VAL A 358 -14.13 1.71 -3.16
CA VAL A 358 -15.11 1.94 -4.24
C VAL A 358 -14.74 1.23 -5.54
N ILE A 359 -13.45 1.21 -5.90
CA ILE A 359 -12.99 0.59 -7.14
C ILE A 359 -13.27 -0.91 -7.12
N ASP A 360 -12.86 -1.59 -6.04
CA ASP A 360 -13.07 -3.03 -5.89
C ASP A 360 -14.56 -3.37 -5.81
N ALA A 361 -15.37 -2.57 -5.12
CA ALA A 361 -16.83 -2.75 -5.06
C ALA A 361 -17.48 -2.63 -6.45
N GLN A 362 -17.08 -1.63 -7.25
CA GLN A 362 -17.65 -1.40 -8.58
C GLN A 362 -17.20 -2.46 -9.60
N ILE A 363 -15.97 -2.98 -9.49
CA ILE A 363 -15.53 -4.13 -10.30
C ILE A 363 -16.38 -5.37 -9.96
N ARG A 364 -16.64 -5.63 -8.67
CA ARG A 364 -17.50 -6.75 -8.25
C ARG A 364 -18.94 -6.57 -8.74
N ILE A 365 -19.49 -5.35 -8.68
CA ILE A 365 -20.79 -5.02 -9.29
C ILE A 365 -20.79 -5.38 -10.78
N ALA A 366 -19.78 -4.94 -11.54
CA ALA A 366 -19.70 -5.22 -12.97
C ALA A 366 -19.65 -6.74 -13.25
N LYS A 367 -18.90 -7.50 -12.45
CA LYS A 367 -18.84 -8.95 -12.58
C LYS A 367 -20.18 -9.63 -12.28
N ILE A 368 -20.83 -9.29 -11.16
CA ILE A 368 -22.15 -9.85 -10.80
C ILE A 368 -23.18 -9.54 -11.90
N LEU A 369 -23.16 -8.33 -12.46
CA LEU A 369 -24.04 -7.96 -13.57
C LEU A 369 -23.75 -8.80 -14.82
N ALA A 370 -22.47 -9.03 -15.15
CA ALA A 370 -22.08 -9.86 -16.28
C ALA A 370 -22.53 -11.33 -16.10
N ASP A 371 -22.35 -11.90 -14.91
CA ASP A 371 -22.77 -13.27 -14.57
C ASP A 371 -24.30 -13.45 -14.66
N GLN A 372 -25.06 -12.38 -14.41
CA GLN A 372 -26.51 -12.34 -14.61
C GLN A 372 -26.95 -12.10 -16.07
N GLY A 373 -26.00 -11.98 -17.01
CA GLY A 373 -26.25 -11.67 -18.42
C GLY A 373 -26.47 -10.18 -18.71
N ASN A 374 -26.38 -9.30 -17.72
CA ASN A 374 -26.56 -7.86 -17.85
C ASN A 374 -25.27 -7.16 -18.33
N LEU A 375 -24.68 -7.65 -19.43
CA LEU A 375 -23.37 -7.22 -19.94
C LEU A 375 -23.30 -5.73 -20.24
N ASN A 376 -24.36 -5.12 -20.75
CA ASN A 376 -24.36 -3.68 -21.04
C ASN A 376 -24.18 -2.83 -19.75
N GLN A 377 -24.86 -3.20 -18.66
CA GLN A 377 -24.74 -2.50 -17.39
C GLN A 377 -23.37 -2.72 -16.74
N ALA A 378 -22.81 -3.92 -16.86
CA ALA A 378 -21.46 -4.23 -16.43
C ALA A 378 -20.43 -3.31 -17.13
N ARG A 379 -20.56 -3.16 -18.44
CA ARG A 379 -19.70 -2.29 -19.24
C ARG A 379 -19.85 -0.81 -18.89
N GLU A 380 -21.07 -0.31 -18.74
CA GLU A 380 -21.32 1.07 -18.32
C GLU A 380 -20.66 1.39 -16.98
N THR A 381 -20.66 0.43 -16.05
CA THR A 381 -19.98 0.56 -14.76
C THR A 381 -18.47 0.74 -14.94
N LEU A 382 -17.83 -0.09 -15.74
CA LEU A 382 -16.38 -0.02 -16.01
C LEU A 382 -15.99 1.21 -16.81
N GLN A 383 -16.81 1.64 -17.77
CA GLN A 383 -16.60 2.87 -18.54
C GLN A 383 -16.68 4.11 -17.65
N ARG A 384 -17.58 4.15 -16.67
CA ARG A 384 -17.65 5.22 -15.66
C ARG A 384 -16.42 5.23 -14.77
N LEU A 385 -15.96 4.05 -14.31
CA LEU A 385 -14.72 3.95 -13.54
C LEU A 385 -13.53 4.49 -14.32
N ARG A 386 -13.43 4.19 -15.61
CA ARG A 386 -12.38 4.72 -16.49
C ARG A 386 -12.31 6.24 -16.49
N ILE A 387 -13.45 6.91 -16.57
CA ILE A 387 -13.53 8.38 -16.59
C ILE A 387 -13.19 8.97 -15.21
N THR A 388 -13.65 8.35 -14.13
CA THR A 388 -13.52 8.87 -12.76
C THR A 388 -12.21 8.51 -12.07
N GLN A 389 -11.51 7.47 -12.54
CA GLN A 389 -10.31 6.91 -11.93
C GLN A 389 -9.21 6.74 -13.01
N SER A 390 -8.81 7.85 -13.64
CA SER A 390 -7.89 7.86 -14.79
C SER A 390 -6.54 7.17 -14.52
N ALA A 391 -6.07 7.16 -13.27
CA ALA A 391 -4.85 6.45 -12.88
C ALA A 391 -4.89 4.92 -13.10
N HIS A 392 -6.09 4.35 -13.33
CA HIS A 392 -6.30 2.91 -13.50
C HIS A 392 -6.99 2.57 -14.84
N GLU A 393 -6.96 3.48 -15.82
CA GLU A 393 -7.69 3.35 -17.08
C GLU A 393 -7.39 2.04 -17.84
N VAL A 394 -6.10 1.69 -18.00
CA VAL A 394 -5.67 0.43 -18.67
C VAL A 394 -6.30 -0.79 -17.99
N ARG A 395 -6.30 -0.83 -16.65
CA ARG A 395 -6.89 -1.93 -15.87
C ARG A 395 -8.38 -2.09 -16.17
N PHE A 396 -9.13 -1.00 -16.31
CA PHE A 396 -10.56 -1.09 -16.62
C PHE A 396 -10.86 -1.48 -18.07
N TYR A 397 -9.98 -1.17 -19.03
CA TYR A 397 -10.09 -1.73 -20.39
C TYR A 397 -9.91 -3.25 -20.37
N ILE A 398 -8.89 -3.75 -19.67
CA ILE A 398 -8.62 -5.18 -19.55
C ILE A 398 -9.80 -5.89 -18.90
N ILE A 399 -10.28 -5.42 -17.75
CA ILE A 399 -11.44 -6.03 -17.07
C ILE A 399 -12.69 -6.02 -17.95
N GLU A 400 -12.98 -4.91 -18.66
CA GLU A 400 -14.16 -4.84 -19.55
C GLU A 400 -14.06 -5.89 -20.67
N ALA A 401 -12.88 -6.03 -21.28
CA ALA A 401 -12.65 -6.99 -22.34
C ALA A 401 -12.62 -8.45 -21.84
N GLU A 402 -12.08 -8.70 -20.65
CA GLU A 402 -12.12 -10.02 -19.99
C GLU A 402 -13.56 -10.46 -19.72
N LEU A 403 -14.43 -9.57 -19.22
CA LEU A 403 -15.86 -9.89 -19.06
C LEU A 403 -16.53 -10.25 -20.40
N MET A 404 -16.15 -9.59 -21.50
CA MET A 404 -16.65 -9.96 -22.83
C MET A 404 -16.12 -11.33 -23.29
N ARG A 405 -14.85 -11.66 -22.99
CA ARG A 405 -14.28 -12.99 -23.27
C ARG A 405 -14.97 -14.09 -22.48
N GLU A 406 -15.26 -13.87 -21.20
CA GLU A 406 -16.01 -14.81 -20.36
C GLU A 406 -17.42 -15.07 -20.93
N ALA A 407 -18.06 -14.01 -21.45
CA ALA A 407 -19.33 -14.10 -22.18
C ALA A 407 -19.21 -14.67 -23.61
N ARG A 408 -18.01 -15.06 -24.05
CA ARG A 408 -17.67 -15.55 -25.40
C ARG A 408 -17.89 -14.54 -26.53
N ASP A 409 -18.00 -13.24 -26.20
CA ASP A 409 -18.01 -12.14 -27.17
C ASP A 409 -16.58 -11.64 -27.44
N TYR A 410 -15.80 -12.50 -28.09
CA TYR A 410 -14.40 -12.22 -28.39
C TYR A 410 -14.21 -11.05 -29.37
N GLU A 411 -15.21 -10.75 -30.21
CA GLU A 411 -15.14 -9.63 -31.15
C GLU A 411 -15.28 -8.29 -30.42
N THR A 412 -16.23 -8.16 -29.49
CA THR A 412 -16.34 -6.95 -28.66
C THR A 412 -15.11 -6.79 -27.77
N ALA A 413 -14.60 -7.88 -27.18
CA ALA A 413 -13.33 -7.85 -26.44
C ALA A 413 -12.18 -7.30 -27.29
N HIS A 414 -12.04 -7.79 -28.53
CA HIS A 414 -11.02 -7.31 -29.48
C HIS A 414 -11.14 -5.81 -29.77
N GLN A 415 -12.36 -5.30 -29.95
CA GLN A 415 -12.60 -3.87 -30.18
C GLN A 415 -12.21 -3.03 -28.96
N ILE A 416 -12.52 -3.49 -27.75
CA ILE A 416 -12.15 -2.81 -26.50
C ILE A 416 -10.62 -2.74 -26.36
N TYR A 417 -9.91 -3.85 -26.57
CA TYR A 417 -8.45 -3.86 -26.53
C TYR A 417 -7.83 -2.96 -27.60
N THR A 418 -8.36 -2.98 -28.81
CA THR A 418 -7.86 -2.14 -29.91
C THR A 418 -8.02 -0.66 -29.58
N LYS A 419 -9.20 -0.25 -29.10
CA LYS A 419 -9.43 1.12 -28.62
C LYS A 419 -8.48 1.53 -27.48
N ALA A 420 -8.16 0.59 -26.59
CA ALA A 420 -7.19 0.86 -25.51
C ALA A 420 -5.77 1.06 -26.07
N LEU A 421 -5.36 0.25 -27.05
CA LEU A 421 -4.04 0.37 -27.69
C LEU A 421 -3.90 1.61 -28.57
N ASP A 422 -5.00 2.18 -29.07
CA ASP A 422 -4.99 3.50 -29.74
C ASP A 422 -4.63 4.64 -28.77
N LEU A 423 -4.84 4.45 -27.46
CA LEU A 423 -4.55 5.43 -26.40
C LEU A 423 -3.24 5.14 -25.67
N PHE A 424 -2.93 3.85 -25.48
CA PHE A 424 -1.79 3.35 -24.75
C PHE A 424 -0.94 2.47 -25.67
N GLU A 425 -0.34 3.11 -26.66
CA GLU A 425 0.53 2.46 -27.63
C GLU A 425 1.61 1.63 -26.92
N ASP A 426 1.87 0.43 -27.46
CA ASP A 426 2.88 -0.52 -26.98
C ASP A 426 2.76 -0.94 -25.50
N ASN A 427 1.61 -0.71 -24.85
CA ASN A 427 1.36 -1.24 -23.52
C ASN A 427 1.36 -2.78 -23.55
N THR A 428 2.30 -3.36 -22.81
CA THR A 428 2.56 -4.81 -22.82
C THR A 428 1.37 -5.64 -22.39
N ASP A 429 0.66 -5.22 -21.34
CA ASP A 429 -0.49 -5.95 -20.81
C ASP A 429 -1.65 -5.97 -21.82
N LEU A 430 -1.91 -4.84 -22.49
CA LEU A 430 -2.94 -4.73 -23.52
C LEU A 430 -2.59 -5.53 -24.78
N LEU A 431 -1.33 -5.47 -25.24
CA LEU A 431 -0.85 -6.28 -26.37
C LEU A 431 -1.00 -7.78 -26.06
N TYR A 432 -0.61 -8.19 -24.85
CA TYR A 432 -0.68 -9.59 -24.44
C TYR A 432 -2.14 -10.06 -24.38
N ALA A 433 -3.00 -9.29 -23.71
CA ALA A 433 -4.41 -9.63 -23.55
C ALA A 433 -5.16 -9.64 -24.89
N ARG A 434 -4.88 -8.70 -25.80
CA ARG A 434 -5.43 -8.69 -27.17
C ARG A 434 -4.93 -9.87 -27.98
N GLY A 435 -3.64 -10.20 -27.87
CA GLY A 435 -3.04 -11.36 -28.52
C GLY A 435 -3.77 -12.64 -28.12
N LEU A 436 -3.94 -12.90 -26.82
CA LEU A 436 -4.68 -14.06 -26.34
C LEU A 436 -6.14 -14.10 -26.82
N ASN A 437 -6.82 -12.94 -26.88
CA ASN A 437 -8.17 -12.87 -27.45
C ASN A 437 -8.18 -13.16 -28.96
N ALA A 438 -7.12 -12.78 -29.68
CA ALA A 438 -6.98 -13.08 -31.10
C ALA A 438 -6.80 -14.58 -31.37
N ALA A 439 -6.16 -15.33 -30.45
CA ALA A 439 -6.13 -16.79 -30.51
C ALA A 439 -7.55 -17.39 -30.46
N ASP A 440 -8.41 -16.90 -29.57
CA ASP A 440 -9.82 -17.34 -29.47
C ASP A 440 -10.60 -17.04 -30.76
N LEU A 441 -10.28 -15.92 -31.42
CA LEU A 441 -10.83 -15.54 -32.73
C LEU A 441 -10.18 -16.26 -33.92
N LYS A 442 -9.16 -17.09 -33.69
CA LYS A 442 -8.33 -17.73 -34.74
C LYS A 442 -7.63 -16.74 -35.68
N ARG A 443 -7.34 -15.52 -35.18
CA ARG A 443 -6.56 -14.47 -35.88
C ARG A 443 -5.10 -14.55 -35.45
N ILE A 444 -4.42 -15.60 -35.92
CA ILE A 444 -3.04 -15.94 -35.52
C ILE A 444 -2.06 -14.85 -35.95
N ASP A 445 -2.30 -14.22 -37.10
CA ASP A 445 -1.52 -13.09 -37.62
C ASP A 445 -1.49 -11.91 -36.64
N LEU A 446 -2.64 -11.58 -36.04
CA LEU A 446 -2.74 -10.50 -35.07
C LEU A 446 -2.09 -10.86 -33.73
N LEU A 447 -2.29 -12.09 -33.25
CA LEU A 447 -1.59 -12.59 -32.06
C LEU A 447 -0.07 -12.52 -32.25
N GLU A 448 0.43 -13.03 -33.37
CA GLU A 448 1.87 -13.06 -33.63
C GLU A 448 2.46 -11.66 -33.70
N ASN A 449 1.76 -10.73 -34.37
CA ASN A 449 2.17 -9.33 -34.40
C ASN A 449 2.26 -8.72 -33.00
N ASP A 450 1.24 -8.91 -32.16
CA ASP A 450 1.20 -8.32 -30.82
C ASP A 450 2.25 -8.94 -29.88
N LEU A 451 2.38 -10.27 -29.87
CA LEU A 451 3.38 -10.94 -29.04
C LEU A 451 4.81 -10.63 -29.52
N ARG A 452 5.05 -10.52 -30.83
CA ARG A 452 6.36 -10.09 -31.34
C ARG A 452 6.70 -8.64 -30.95
N LYS A 453 5.72 -7.74 -30.89
CA LYS A 453 5.96 -6.37 -30.35
C LYS A 453 6.39 -6.40 -28.89
N ILE A 454 5.75 -7.26 -28.06
CA ILE A 454 6.19 -7.47 -26.68
C ILE A 454 7.62 -7.99 -26.67
N LEU A 455 7.93 -9.03 -27.43
CA LEU A 455 9.27 -9.64 -27.43
C LEU A 455 10.35 -8.73 -28.01
N ALA A 456 10.01 -7.80 -28.89
CA ALA A 456 10.95 -6.79 -29.38
C ALA A 456 11.40 -5.81 -28.28
N SER A 457 10.48 -5.43 -27.38
CA SER A 457 10.79 -4.55 -26.25
C SER A 457 11.27 -5.31 -25.01
N GLN A 458 10.77 -6.52 -24.81
CA GLN A 458 11.03 -7.39 -23.65
C GLN A 458 11.36 -8.82 -24.11
N PRO A 459 12.59 -9.08 -24.60
CA PRO A 459 12.96 -10.40 -25.15
C PRO A 459 12.89 -11.56 -24.15
N LYS A 460 12.88 -11.26 -22.84
CA LYS A 460 12.78 -12.26 -21.76
C LYS A 460 11.39 -12.31 -21.12
N HIS A 461 10.35 -11.93 -21.85
CA HIS A 461 8.98 -12.01 -21.36
C HIS A 461 8.45 -13.46 -21.50
N ALA A 462 8.66 -14.28 -20.47
CA ALA A 462 8.34 -15.71 -20.49
C ALA A 462 6.91 -16.02 -20.93
N ASP A 463 5.92 -15.25 -20.48
CA ASP A 463 4.51 -15.55 -20.79
C ASP A 463 4.17 -15.27 -22.27
N ALA A 464 4.82 -14.26 -22.89
CA ALA A 464 4.64 -13.94 -24.30
C ALA A 464 5.35 -14.96 -25.20
N LEU A 465 6.55 -15.41 -24.80
CA LEU A 465 7.25 -16.52 -25.44
C LEU A 465 6.40 -17.80 -25.42
N ASN A 466 5.87 -18.14 -24.24
CA ASN A 466 5.03 -19.32 -24.09
C ASN A 466 3.74 -19.23 -24.90
N ALA A 467 3.01 -18.11 -24.81
CA ALA A 467 1.76 -17.91 -25.54
C ALA A 467 1.96 -17.99 -27.06
N LEU A 468 3.05 -17.39 -27.58
CA LEU A 468 3.38 -17.46 -29.00
C LEU A 468 3.73 -18.89 -29.40
N GLY A 469 4.62 -19.54 -28.66
CA GLY A 469 5.04 -20.90 -28.95
C GLY A 469 3.88 -21.90 -28.87
N TYR A 470 3.09 -21.86 -27.80
CA TYR A 470 1.90 -22.72 -27.65
C TYR A 470 0.91 -22.51 -28.80
N THR A 471 0.59 -21.27 -29.16
CA THR A 471 -0.35 -20.99 -30.26
C THR A 471 0.19 -21.51 -31.59
N LEU A 472 1.48 -21.35 -31.87
CA LEU A 472 2.11 -21.88 -33.08
C LEU A 472 2.09 -23.42 -33.09
N ALA A 473 2.36 -24.06 -31.95
CA ALA A 473 2.27 -25.51 -31.83
C ALA A 473 0.85 -26.03 -32.05
N ASP A 474 -0.13 -25.38 -31.42
CA ASP A 474 -1.52 -25.84 -31.41
C ASP A 474 -2.23 -25.57 -32.74
N GLN A 475 -2.10 -24.35 -33.28
CA GLN A 475 -2.92 -23.87 -34.39
C GLN A 475 -2.20 -23.86 -35.76
N THR A 476 -0.90 -24.23 -35.81
CA THR A 476 -0.12 -24.26 -37.05
C THR A 476 0.80 -25.50 -37.13
N ASP A 477 1.58 -25.61 -38.21
CA ASP A 477 2.62 -26.64 -38.39
C ASP A 477 4.04 -26.13 -38.09
N ARG A 478 4.19 -24.93 -37.52
CA ARG A 478 5.50 -24.30 -37.19
C ARG A 478 6.09 -24.84 -35.88
N LEU A 479 6.17 -26.17 -35.75
CA LEU A 479 6.50 -26.86 -34.49
C LEU A 479 7.91 -26.56 -33.98
N GLU A 480 8.91 -26.48 -34.86
CA GLU A 480 10.29 -26.18 -34.45
C GLU A 480 10.44 -24.77 -33.87
N GLU A 481 9.80 -23.79 -34.51
CA GLU A 481 9.77 -22.41 -34.00
C GLU A 481 8.98 -22.31 -32.70
N ALA A 482 7.85 -23.02 -32.61
CA ALA A 482 7.08 -23.11 -31.38
C ALA A 482 7.92 -23.65 -30.21
N LYS A 483 8.63 -24.76 -30.45
CA LYS A 483 9.51 -25.39 -29.46
C LYS A 483 10.63 -24.46 -29.01
N ASP A 484 11.23 -23.67 -29.92
CA ASP A 484 12.26 -22.70 -29.55
C ASP A 484 11.72 -21.62 -28.58
N TYR A 485 10.57 -21.02 -28.88
CA TYR A 485 9.96 -20.04 -27.97
C TYR A 485 9.60 -20.66 -26.61
N ILE A 486 9.00 -21.85 -26.59
CA ILE A 486 8.63 -22.53 -25.33
C ILE A 486 9.88 -22.91 -24.54
N ALA A 487 10.97 -23.35 -25.20
CA ALA A 487 12.24 -23.66 -24.53
C ALA A 487 12.85 -22.42 -23.87
N GLN A 488 12.79 -21.27 -24.54
CA GLN A 488 13.21 -19.99 -23.95
C GLN A 488 12.33 -19.61 -22.74
N ALA A 489 11.01 -19.78 -22.84
CA ALA A 489 10.10 -19.54 -21.73
C ALA A 489 10.39 -20.47 -20.53
N LEU A 490 10.65 -21.75 -20.79
CA LEU A 490 10.95 -22.77 -19.79
C LEU A 490 12.29 -22.48 -19.09
N ALA A 491 13.30 -22.00 -19.82
CA ALA A 491 14.56 -21.58 -19.24
C ALA A 491 14.40 -20.40 -18.26
N LEU A 492 13.41 -19.52 -18.48
CA LEU A 492 13.11 -18.38 -17.60
C LEU A 492 12.25 -18.79 -16.39
N LYS A 493 11.31 -19.73 -16.58
CA LYS A 493 10.37 -20.19 -15.55
C LYS A 493 10.24 -21.73 -15.59
N PRO A 494 11.25 -22.48 -15.08
CA PRO A 494 11.33 -23.94 -15.24
C PRO A 494 10.22 -24.73 -14.53
N GLU A 495 9.66 -24.18 -13.46
CA GLU A 495 8.61 -24.82 -12.64
C GLU A 495 7.20 -24.28 -12.96
N SER A 496 7.03 -23.56 -14.07
CA SER A 496 5.72 -23.05 -14.47
C SER A 496 4.87 -24.18 -15.07
N PRO A 497 3.71 -24.53 -14.50
CA PRO A 497 2.87 -25.61 -15.02
C PRO A 497 2.41 -25.37 -16.47
N ALA A 498 2.02 -24.14 -16.78
CA ALA A 498 1.56 -23.76 -18.13
C ALA A 498 2.66 -23.91 -19.20
N ILE A 499 3.92 -23.64 -18.85
CA ILE A 499 5.04 -23.75 -19.78
C ILE A 499 5.48 -25.20 -19.93
N LEU A 500 5.47 -25.97 -18.84
CA LEU A 500 5.70 -27.41 -18.87
C LEU A 500 4.63 -28.12 -19.72
N ASP A 501 3.37 -27.72 -19.58
CA ASP A 501 2.27 -28.21 -20.40
C ASP A 501 2.46 -27.87 -21.88
N SER A 502 2.78 -26.61 -22.20
CA SER A 502 3.05 -26.16 -23.56
C SER A 502 4.23 -26.94 -24.18
N MET A 503 5.28 -27.20 -23.40
CA MET A 503 6.42 -28.01 -23.85
C MET A 503 6.01 -29.46 -24.10
N GLY A 504 5.22 -30.04 -23.20
CA GLY A 504 4.66 -31.37 -23.39
C GLY A 504 3.80 -31.47 -24.65
N TRP A 505 2.97 -30.47 -24.90
CA TRP A 505 2.09 -30.40 -26.07
C TRP A 505 2.87 -30.29 -27.39
N VAL A 506 3.89 -29.44 -27.47
CA VAL A 506 4.71 -29.33 -28.69
C VAL A 506 5.52 -30.62 -28.94
N GLU A 507 6.07 -31.25 -27.89
CA GLU A 507 6.76 -32.54 -28.04
C GLU A 507 5.81 -33.64 -28.55
N PHE A 508 4.56 -33.68 -28.05
CA PHE A 508 3.53 -34.59 -28.54
C PHE A 508 3.24 -34.36 -30.03
N ARG A 509 3.05 -33.10 -30.42
CA ARG A 509 2.80 -32.71 -31.82
C ARG A 509 3.97 -33.04 -32.75
N MET A 510 5.20 -33.05 -32.23
CA MET A 510 6.40 -33.49 -32.94
C MET A 510 6.58 -35.02 -32.97
N GLY A 511 5.73 -35.77 -32.26
CA GLY A 511 5.79 -37.24 -32.18
C GLY A 511 6.68 -37.80 -31.07
N ASN A 512 7.24 -36.95 -30.20
CA ASN A 512 8.12 -37.34 -29.11
C ASN A 512 7.32 -37.70 -27.85
N LEU A 513 6.57 -38.80 -27.91
CA LEU A 513 5.56 -39.16 -26.90
C LEU A 513 6.13 -39.33 -25.48
N GLU A 514 7.31 -39.94 -25.32
CA GLU A 514 7.93 -40.14 -24.01
C GLU A 514 8.36 -38.81 -23.36
N SER A 515 8.91 -37.89 -24.16
CA SER A 515 9.30 -36.56 -23.71
C SER A 515 8.05 -35.75 -23.32
N ALA A 516 7.00 -35.82 -24.13
CA ALA A 516 5.72 -35.19 -23.84
C ALA A 516 5.15 -35.67 -22.49
N LEU A 517 5.18 -36.98 -22.26
CA LEU A 517 4.70 -37.59 -21.02
C LEU A 517 5.49 -37.10 -19.80
N GLU A 518 6.80 -36.92 -19.89
CA GLU A 518 7.62 -36.42 -18.78
C GLU A 518 7.19 -34.99 -18.36
N PHE A 519 7.09 -34.07 -19.33
CA PHE A 519 6.71 -32.69 -19.07
C PHE A 519 5.28 -32.57 -18.55
N LEU A 520 4.33 -33.28 -19.15
CA LEU A 520 2.92 -33.24 -18.73
C LEU A 520 2.70 -33.83 -17.35
N ASN A 521 3.43 -34.88 -16.96
CA ASN A 521 3.36 -35.39 -15.58
C ASN A 521 3.90 -34.39 -14.56
N LYS A 522 5.01 -33.69 -14.87
CA LYS A 522 5.54 -32.61 -14.03
C LYS A 522 4.51 -31.50 -13.89
N ALA A 523 3.94 -31.04 -15.01
CA ALA A 523 2.90 -30.03 -15.04
C ALA A 523 1.69 -30.42 -14.18
N ALA A 524 1.16 -31.63 -14.36
CA ALA A 524 0.00 -32.16 -13.63
C ALA A 524 0.26 -32.35 -12.13
N THR A 525 1.51 -32.63 -11.73
CA THR A 525 1.91 -32.74 -10.32
C THR A 525 1.85 -31.39 -9.62
N ILE A 526 2.21 -30.30 -10.32
CA ILE A 526 2.20 -28.95 -9.78
C ILE A 526 0.80 -28.33 -9.87
N SER A 527 0.12 -28.49 -11.02
CA SER A 527 -1.23 -27.99 -11.28
C SER A 527 -2.07 -29.09 -11.91
N PRO A 528 -2.99 -29.72 -11.17
CA PRO A 528 -3.86 -30.76 -11.71
C PRO A 528 -5.11 -30.13 -12.36
N ASP A 529 -4.92 -29.22 -13.33
CA ASP A 529 -6.03 -28.58 -14.06
C ASP A 529 -6.54 -29.42 -15.25
N ALA A 530 -7.70 -29.05 -15.78
CA ALA A 530 -8.39 -29.80 -16.83
C ALA A 530 -7.73 -29.69 -18.21
N GLU A 531 -6.98 -28.61 -18.50
CA GLU A 531 -6.30 -28.45 -19.79
C GLU A 531 -5.06 -29.36 -19.83
N ILE A 532 -4.23 -29.33 -18.77
CA ILE A 532 -3.09 -30.23 -18.61
C ILE A 532 -3.54 -31.70 -18.62
N ALA A 533 -4.63 -32.01 -17.91
CA ALA A 533 -5.18 -33.37 -17.89
C ALA A 533 -5.68 -33.81 -19.28
N SER A 534 -6.19 -32.88 -20.09
CA SER A 534 -6.58 -33.16 -21.48
C SER A 534 -5.39 -33.61 -22.32
N HIS A 535 -4.30 -32.81 -22.32
CA HIS A 535 -3.07 -33.12 -23.03
C HIS A 535 -2.40 -34.40 -22.50
N LEU A 536 -2.30 -34.56 -21.17
CA LEU A 536 -1.70 -35.75 -20.56
C LEU A 536 -2.45 -37.03 -20.92
N GLY A 537 -3.79 -37.00 -20.84
CA GLY A 537 -4.61 -38.14 -21.21
C GLY A 537 -4.48 -38.48 -22.71
N GLU A 538 -4.38 -37.48 -23.58
CA GLU A 538 -4.16 -37.70 -25.00
C GLU A 538 -2.79 -38.35 -25.30
N VAL A 539 -1.72 -37.88 -24.66
CA VAL A 539 -0.40 -38.50 -24.78
C VAL A 539 -0.41 -39.95 -24.28
N LEU A 540 -1.04 -40.21 -23.12
CA LEU A 540 -1.19 -41.56 -22.57
C LEU A 540 -1.98 -42.48 -23.52
N TRP A 541 -3.02 -41.95 -24.18
CA TRP A 541 -3.81 -42.68 -25.15
C TRP A 541 -2.96 -43.13 -26.35
N HIS A 542 -2.16 -42.21 -26.91
CA HIS A 542 -1.27 -42.51 -28.03
C HIS A 542 -0.10 -43.43 -27.66
N LEU A 543 0.29 -43.47 -26.39
CA LEU A 543 1.25 -44.44 -25.83
C LEU A 543 0.64 -45.82 -25.55
N GLY A 544 -0.64 -46.04 -25.84
CA GLY A 544 -1.36 -47.30 -25.57
C GLY A 544 -1.77 -47.48 -24.10
N GLN A 545 -1.58 -46.47 -23.25
CA GLN A 545 -1.95 -46.47 -21.83
C GLN A 545 -3.38 -45.96 -21.62
N GLN A 546 -4.33 -46.49 -22.41
CA GLN A 546 -5.70 -45.98 -22.51
C GLN A 546 -6.45 -45.95 -21.18
N GLN A 547 -6.26 -46.96 -20.33
CA GLN A 547 -6.90 -47.01 -19.01
C GLN A 547 -6.47 -45.82 -18.12
N ARG A 548 -5.16 -45.49 -18.13
CA ARG A 548 -4.63 -44.34 -17.40
C ARG A 548 -5.13 -43.01 -17.97
N ALA A 549 -5.27 -42.92 -19.29
CA ALA A 549 -5.85 -41.73 -19.94
C ALA A 549 -7.28 -41.46 -19.44
N ILE A 550 -8.12 -42.51 -19.39
CA ILE A 550 -9.49 -42.43 -18.89
C ILE A 550 -9.52 -42.02 -17.41
N GLU A 551 -8.65 -42.57 -16.58
CA GLU A 551 -8.54 -42.19 -15.16
C GLU A 551 -8.17 -40.71 -14.98
N VAL A 552 -7.21 -40.20 -15.77
CA VAL A 552 -6.81 -38.78 -15.74
C VAL A 552 -7.97 -37.87 -16.13
N TRP A 553 -8.66 -38.19 -17.23
CA TRP A 553 -9.80 -37.41 -17.71
C TRP A 553 -10.98 -37.42 -16.72
N ASN A 554 -11.30 -38.59 -16.13
CA ASN A 554 -12.36 -38.71 -15.13
C ASN A 554 -12.03 -37.92 -13.87
N ALA A 555 -10.81 -38.03 -13.35
CA ALA A 555 -10.38 -37.25 -12.19
C ALA A 555 -10.42 -35.73 -12.44
N ALA A 556 -10.11 -35.30 -13.66
CA ALA A 556 -10.24 -33.89 -14.05
C ALA A 556 -11.71 -33.44 -14.11
N ASN A 557 -12.60 -34.25 -14.68
CA ASN A 557 -14.05 -33.97 -14.72
C ASN A 557 -14.70 -33.98 -13.33
N GLU A 558 -14.24 -34.82 -12.41
CA GLU A 558 -14.68 -34.83 -11.01
C GLU A 558 -14.24 -33.56 -10.27
N ARG A 559 -13.03 -33.08 -10.55
CA ARG A 559 -12.50 -31.85 -9.94
C ARG A 559 -13.14 -30.59 -10.51
N ASP A 560 -13.36 -30.54 -11.82
CA ASP A 560 -13.96 -29.40 -12.55
C ASP A 560 -15.08 -29.88 -13.48
N PRO A 561 -16.30 -30.12 -12.94
CA PRO A 561 -17.44 -30.54 -13.73
C PRO A 561 -17.83 -29.48 -14.76
N GLY A 562 -17.93 -29.88 -16.04
CA GLY A 562 -18.34 -28.99 -17.12
C GLY A 562 -17.20 -28.20 -17.77
N ASN A 563 -15.94 -28.49 -17.41
CA ASN A 563 -14.79 -27.96 -18.13
C ASN A 563 -14.89 -28.20 -19.65
N ARG A 564 -14.27 -27.30 -20.43
CA ARG A 564 -14.34 -27.32 -21.89
C ARG A 564 -13.30 -28.22 -22.57
N PHE A 565 -12.35 -28.79 -21.82
CA PHE A 565 -11.13 -29.39 -22.39
C PHE A 565 -11.25 -30.91 -22.56
N ILE A 566 -11.86 -31.61 -21.61
CA ILE A 566 -11.84 -33.07 -21.53
C ILE A 566 -12.84 -33.74 -22.49
N ASN A 567 -14.10 -33.31 -22.44
CA ASN A 567 -15.17 -33.94 -23.22
C ASN A 567 -14.96 -33.88 -24.76
N PRO A 568 -14.35 -32.83 -25.34
CA PRO A 568 -14.01 -32.83 -26.76
C PRO A 568 -12.95 -33.87 -27.14
N VAL A 569 -11.88 -34.03 -26.34
CA VAL A 569 -10.81 -34.99 -26.65
C VAL A 569 -11.29 -36.44 -26.55
N MET A 570 -12.05 -36.76 -25.49
CA MET A 570 -12.65 -38.10 -25.32
C MET A 570 -13.54 -38.46 -26.51
N ARG A 571 -14.39 -37.54 -26.96
CA ARG A 571 -15.24 -37.74 -28.14
C ARG A 571 -14.43 -37.92 -29.43
N ARG A 572 -13.38 -37.11 -29.64
CA ARG A 572 -12.50 -37.22 -30.81
C ARG A 572 -11.80 -38.58 -30.88
N LEU A 573 -11.43 -39.14 -29.72
CA LEU A 573 -10.73 -40.42 -29.59
C LEU A 573 -11.68 -41.63 -29.48
N GLY A 574 -13.00 -41.42 -29.54
CA GLY A 574 -13.99 -42.51 -29.49
C GLY A 574 -14.17 -43.13 -28.11
N VAL A 575 -13.85 -42.39 -27.04
CA VAL A 575 -14.03 -42.82 -25.65
C VAL A 575 -15.46 -42.49 -25.24
N ASN A 576 -16.26 -43.53 -25.00
CA ASN A 576 -17.62 -43.37 -24.51
C ASN A 576 -17.61 -43.31 -22.97
N ASN A 577 -18.35 -42.35 -22.42
CA ASN A 577 -18.57 -42.17 -20.98
C ASN A 577 -19.27 -43.37 -20.34
#